data_AF-A0AAU4IQK2-F1
#
_entry.id   AF-A0AAU4IQK2-F1
#
_cell.length_a   1.000
_cell.length_b   1.000
_cell.length_c   1.000
_cell.angle_alpha   90.00
_cell.angle_beta   90.00
_cell.angle_gamma   90.00
#
_symmetry.space_group_name_H-M   'P 1'
#
loop_
_entity.id
_entity.type
_entity.pdbx_description
1 polymer ?
#
loop_
_entity_poly.entity_id
_entity_poly.type
_entity_poly.pdbx_seq_one_letter_code
_entity_poly.pdbx_strand_id
1 'polypeptide(L)'
;MANVVWHKNFRILLDLTRDDLDHPELPGLWDLIYATDRFYGRRGVPVSERDLQCGGVCRDMGVEAPMHLRMRGGRREAVHERREDEERHTAPMSDEHKAYQERILRAAHEGGFGGDNEVRTRIGRTWIQTDTLVEGADGRRIGWEVQLSTIDERGLRGVRARAGKAAKNGITPAWHTDRAAYAQHNDTHWTRSDRLPADLIARNGDLRIVSGFRVLDFWHCDISAVYPCPHGVRRCGKAHATAKPRDVFFDDMVRKTAAGTIVPIQFRVGKSVHRYWVTSADRDRLEDLDSDDTRLPPERETTPATGASRNRPTCQPTPVLATEQTPPTPEDLPPACSLLTALPPQAAAPAAETAPSDLTTVPPALGQREDHTPQATDTTTGLPTELITLQQAADAAHHKLQRLDDHHERDLQRQAWRQAAETVQAAVTRYARTKRLNRHEVEARLRRLVRHSPR
;
A
#
# COMPACT_ATOMS: atom_id res chain seq x y z
N MET A 1 -4.72 9.98 -23.58
CA MET A 1 -4.78 11.28 -24.28
C MET A 1 -3.35 11.73 -24.53
N ALA A 2 -2.99 11.98 -25.78
CA ALA A 2 -1.67 12.45 -26.15
C ALA A 2 -1.62 13.98 -26.05
N ASN A 3 -0.65 14.52 -25.33
CA ASN A 3 -0.40 15.98 -25.32
C ASN A 3 0.65 16.39 -26.37
N VAL A 4 1.31 15.41 -26.99
CA VAL A 4 2.35 15.61 -27.99
C VAL A 4 1.86 15.12 -29.35
N VAL A 5 1.92 15.99 -30.35
CA VAL A 5 1.44 15.73 -31.72
C VAL A 5 2.60 15.91 -32.69
N TRP A 6 2.74 15.00 -33.64
CA TRP A 6 3.68 15.14 -34.75
C TRP A 6 2.98 15.76 -35.96
N HIS A 7 3.54 16.83 -36.50
CA HIS A 7 3.07 17.43 -37.74
C HIS A 7 3.89 16.93 -38.93
N LYS A 8 3.28 16.15 -39.84
CA LYS A 8 3.95 15.51 -40.98
C LYS A 8 4.61 16.51 -41.93
N ASN A 9 3.91 17.59 -42.30
CA ASN A 9 4.42 18.55 -43.29
C ASN A 9 5.53 19.45 -42.72
N PHE A 10 5.32 20.04 -41.55
CA PHE A 10 6.35 20.84 -40.88
C PHE A 10 7.48 20.01 -40.27
N ARG A 11 7.28 18.70 -40.08
CA ARG A 11 8.23 17.77 -39.43
C ARG A 11 8.67 18.24 -38.04
N ILE A 12 7.70 18.68 -37.24
CA ILE A 12 7.90 19.20 -35.88
C ILE A 12 6.99 18.48 -34.86
N LEU A 13 7.44 18.45 -33.61
CA LEU A 13 6.68 17.96 -32.46
C LEU A 13 5.99 19.13 -31.77
N LEU A 14 4.69 19.05 -31.59
CA LEU A 14 3.88 20.09 -30.97
C LEU A 14 3.49 19.65 -29.56
N ASP A 15 3.89 20.42 -28.55
CA ASP A 15 3.42 20.21 -27.17
C ASP A 15 2.17 21.07 -26.90
N LEU A 16 1.00 20.43 -26.87
CA LEU A 16 -0.28 21.10 -26.67
C LEU A 16 -0.46 21.69 -25.26
N THR A 17 0.44 21.38 -24.32
CA THR A 17 0.42 21.97 -22.97
C THR A 17 1.12 23.33 -22.91
N ARG A 18 1.92 23.67 -23.92
CA ARG A 18 2.64 24.93 -24.00
C ARG A 18 1.92 25.90 -24.93
N ASP A 19 1.94 27.19 -24.59
CA ASP A 19 1.25 28.22 -25.38
C ASP A 19 1.85 28.36 -26.78
N ASP A 20 3.17 28.26 -26.87
CA ASP A 20 4.01 28.32 -28.07
C ASP A 20 4.21 26.96 -28.76
N LEU A 21 3.57 25.89 -28.25
CA LEU A 21 3.74 24.52 -28.73
C LEU A 21 5.19 24.00 -28.70
N ASP A 22 6.05 24.58 -27.87
CA ASP A 22 7.51 24.34 -27.82
C ASP A 22 8.30 24.93 -29.02
N HIS A 23 7.69 25.86 -29.76
CA HIS A 23 8.27 26.51 -30.95
C HIS A 23 8.16 28.04 -30.87
N PRO A 24 8.94 28.71 -30.00
CA PRO A 24 8.88 30.16 -29.81
C PRO A 24 9.23 30.95 -31.09
N GLU A 25 9.96 30.35 -32.04
CA GLU A 25 10.31 30.91 -33.33
C GLU A 25 9.14 30.96 -34.33
N LEU A 26 8.03 30.28 -34.05
CA LEU A 26 6.84 30.22 -34.90
C LEU A 26 5.62 30.83 -34.18
N PRO A 27 5.51 32.18 -34.12
CA PRO A 27 4.37 32.83 -33.49
C PRO A 27 3.06 32.50 -34.25
N GLY A 28 1.99 32.23 -33.49
CA GLY A 28 0.67 31.92 -34.06
C GLY A 28 0.54 30.50 -34.64
N LEU A 29 1.53 29.62 -34.39
CA LEU A 29 1.54 28.25 -34.91
C LEU A 29 0.27 27.45 -34.57
N TRP A 30 -0.24 27.60 -33.34
CA TRP A 30 -1.49 26.97 -32.93
C TRP A 30 -2.66 27.37 -33.83
N ASP A 31 -2.86 28.66 -34.06
CA ASP A 31 -4.00 29.16 -34.83
C ASP A 31 -3.93 28.67 -36.28
N LEU A 32 -2.73 28.64 -36.87
CA LEU A 32 -2.49 28.12 -38.21
C LEU A 32 -2.84 26.63 -38.31
N ILE A 33 -2.28 25.80 -37.44
CA ILE A 33 -2.45 24.34 -37.48
C ILE A 33 -3.91 23.98 -37.16
N TYR A 34 -4.48 24.60 -36.13
CA TYR A 34 -5.86 24.36 -35.75
C TYR A 34 -6.83 24.79 -36.84
N ALA A 35 -6.67 25.98 -37.43
CA ALA A 35 -7.52 26.43 -38.54
C ALA A 35 -7.42 25.51 -39.75
N THR A 36 -6.22 25.00 -40.05
CA THR A 36 -5.96 24.06 -41.15
C THR A 36 -6.65 22.72 -40.91
N ASP A 37 -6.52 22.13 -39.72
CA ASP A 37 -7.22 20.88 -39.37
C ASP A 37 -8.75 21.05 -39.44
N ARG A 38 -9.29 22.17 -38.93
CA ARG A 38 -10.72 22.49 -39.04
C ARG A 38 -11.17 22.72 -40.48
N PHE A 39 -10.32 23.28 -41.34
CA PHE A 39 -10.60 23.44 -42.76
C PHE A 39 -10.67 22.08 -43.47
N TYR A 40 -9.70 21.20 -43.25
CA TYR A 40 -9.73 19.83 -43.78
C TYR A 40 -10.95 19.04 -43.29
N GLY A 41 -11.30 19.16 -42.01
CA GLY A 41 -12.52 18.56 -41.47
C GLY A 41 -13.80 19.03 -42.14
N ARG A 42 -13.92 20.33 -42.44
CA ARG A 42 -15.09 20.88 -43.17
C ARG A 42 -15.16 20.42 -44.62
N ARG A 43 -14.02 20.12 -45.24
CA ARG A 43 -13.91 19.58 -46.61
C ARG A 43 -14.17 18.07 -46.68
N GLY A 44 -14.36 17.40 -45.53
CA GLY A 44 -14.54 15.95 -45.48
C GLY A 44 -13.26 15.16 -45.70
N VAL A 45 -12.09 15.78 -45.55
CA VAL A 45 -10.80 15.08 -45.66
C VAL A 45 -10.66 14.11 -44.47
N PRO A 46 -10.46 12.80 -44.71
CA PRO A 46 -10.23 11.80 -43.67
C PRO A 46 -9.08 12.19 -42.73
N VAL A 47 -9.15 11.80 -41.46
CA VAL A 47 -8.11 12.22 -40.49
C VAL A 47 -6.76 11.58 -40.83
N SER A 48 -6.76 10.35 -41.34
CA SER A 48 -5.59 9.65 -41.88
C SER A 48 -4.81 10.43 -42.95
N GLU A 49 -5.52 11.21 -43.77
CA GLU A 49 -4.95 12.00 -44.87
C GLU A 49 -4.49 13.40 -44.43
N ARG A 50 -4.79 13.82 -43.21
CA ARG A 50 -4.34 15.11 -42.66
C ARG A 50 -2.92 15.03 -42.14
N ASP A 51 -2.39 16.17 -41.75
CA ASP A 51 -0.97 16.33 -41.40
C ASP A 51 -0.61 15.93 -39.97
N LEU A 52 -1.55 15.46 -39.15
CA LEU A 52 -1.35 15.27 -37.72
C LEU A 52 -1.32 13.79 -37.33
N GLN A 53 -0.27 13.41 -36.61
CA GLN A 53 -0.09 12.08 -36.05
C GLN A 53 0.21 12.17 -34.55
N CYS A 54 0.02 11.08 -33.83
CA CYS A 54 0.47 10.99 -32.44
C CYS A 54 1.99 11.15 -32.37
N GLY A 55 2.45 12.13 -31.60
CA GLY A 55 3.88 12.40 -31.40
C GLY A 55 4.48 11.71 -30.18
N GLY A 56 3.68 10.99 -29.38
CA GLY A 56 4.11 10.27 -28.19
C GLY A 56 4.07 8.75 -28.39
N VAL A 57 3.36 8.05 -27.50
CA VAL A 57 3.35 6.57 -27.38
C VAL A 57 3.25 5.82 -28.71
N CYS A 58 2.34 6.22 -29.61
CA CYS A 58 2.18 5.48 -30.87
C CYS A 58 3.40 5.63 -31.78
N ARG A 59 4.03 6.82 -31.82
CA ARG A 59 5.24 7.05 -32.60
C ARG A 59 6.45 6.31 -32.02
N ASP A 60 6.58 6.28 -30.70
CA ASP A 60 7.64 5.52 -30.03
C ASP A 60 7.53 4.02 -30.31
N MET A 61 6.30 3.53 -30.52
CA MET A 61 6.01 2.16 -30.96
C MET A 61 6.13 1.96 -32.49
N GLY A 62 6.49 2.99 -33.26
CA GLY A 62 6.58 2.93 -34.72
C GLY A 62 5.22 2.81 -35.42
N VAL A 63 4.12 3.17 -34.76
CA VAL A 63 2.75 3.12 -35.28
C VAL A 63 2.32 4.49 -35.78
N GLU A 64 1.90 4.56 -37.04
CA GLU A 64 1.23 5.74 -37.59
C GLU A 64 -0.21 5.83 -37.08
N ALA A 65 -0.42 6.70 -36.09
CA ALA A 65 -1.72 6.95 -35.47
C ALA A 65 -2.22 8.36 -35.82
N PRO A 66 -3.13 8.51 -36.81
CA PRO A 66 -3.68 9.81 -37.20
C PRO A 66 -4.46 10.48 -36.08
N MET A 67 -4.34 11.80 -35.97
CA MET A 67 -5.00 12.60 -34.95
C MET A 67 -5.72 13.80 -35.55
N HIS A 68 -6.74 14.29 -34.85
CA HIS A 68 -7.37 15.58 -35.12
C HIS A 68 -7.39 16.43 -33.86
N LEU A 69 -7.50 17.76 -34.03
CA LEU A 69 -7.49 18.70 -32.93
C LEU A 69 -8.91 19.09 -32.53
N ARG A 70 -9.10 19.35 -31.24
CA ARG A 70 -10.32 19.95 -30.70
C ARG A 70 -10.02 20.90 -29.55
N MET A 71 -10.92 21.86 -29.36
CA MET A 71 -10.93 22.74 -28.20
C MET A 71 -12.05 22.34 -27.24
N ARG A 72 -11.72 22.14 -25.96
CA ARG A 72 -12.71 21.82 -24.91
C ARG A 72 -12.48 22.70 -23.69
N GLY A 73 -13.41 23.63 -23.45
CA GLY A 73 -13.34 24.54 -22.29
C GLY A 73 -12.04 25.35 -22.23
N GLY A 74 -11.56 25.84 -23.38
CA GLY A 74 -10.28 26.56 -23.49
C GLY A 74 -9.03 25.68 -23.53
N ARG A 75 -9.15 24.36 -23.36
CA ARG A 75 -8.03 23.42 -23.45
C ARG A 75 -7.89 22.88 -24.87
N ARG A 76 -6.63 22.86 -25.35
CA ARG A 76 -6.19 22.21 -26.58
C ARG A 76 -6.10 20.70 -26.37
N GLU A 77 -6.75 19.92 -27.21
CA GLU A 77 -6.73 18.45 -27.13
C GLU A 77 -6.49 17.85 -28.52
N ALA A 78 -5.67 16.81 -28.59
CA ALA A 78 -5.56 15.95 -29.77
C ALA A 78 -6.21 14.60 -29.49
N VAL A 79 -6.95 14.09 -30.48
CA VAL A 79 -7.73 12.86 -30.38
C VAL A 79 -7.37 11.94 -31.54
N HIS A 80 -7.16 10.67 -31.25
CA HIS A 80 -6.93 9.67 -32.29
C HIS A 80 -8.18 9.48 -33.14
N GLU A 81 -7.99 9.20 -34.42
CA GLU A 81 -9.10 8.76 -35.28
C GLU A 81 -9.62 7.39 -34.85
N ARG A 82 -8.71 6.46 -34.57
CA ARG A 82 -9.03 5.08 -34.23
C ARG A 82 -8.96 4.86 -32.73
N ARG A 83 -9.93 4.12 -32.21
CA ARG A 83 -10.01 3.77 -30.79
C ARG A 83 -8.84 2.90 -30.33
N GLU A 84 -8.38 1.97 -31.17
CA GLU A 84 -7.21 1.13 -30.89
C GLU A 84 -5.95 1.96 -30.59
N ASP A 85 -5.76 3.08 -31.30
CA ASP A 85 -4.66 4.00 -31.06
C ASP A 85 -4.82 4.69 -29.72
N GLU A 86 -6.05 5.10 -29.36
CA GLU A 86 -6.32 5.67 -28.04
C GLU A 86 -6.10 4.66 -26.91
N GLU A 87 -6.42 3.38 -27.11
CA GLU A 87 -6.21 2.30 -26.13
C GLU A 87 -4.71 2.04 -25.89
N ARG A 88 -3.84 2.29 -26.87
CA ARG A 88 -2.36 2.24 -26.68
C ARG A 88 -1.85 3.30 -25.70
N HIS A 89 -2.61 4.38 -25.45
CA HIS A 89 -2.26 5.43 -24.47
C HIS A 89 -2.75 5.11 -23.06
N THR A 90 -3.56 4.07 -22.88
CA THR A 90 -3.84 3.57 -21.54
C THR A 90 -2.56 2.91 -21.04
N ALA A 91 -1.80 3.64 -20.22
CA ALA A 91 -0.67 3.06 -19.52
C ALA A 91 -1.15 1.74 -18.88
N PRO A 92 -0.44 0.61 -19.09
CA PRO A 92 -0.82 -0.63 -18.45
C PRO A 92 -0.94 -0.34 -16.95
N MET A 93 -2.09 -0.73 -16.39
CA MET A 93 -2.35 -0.66 -14.96
C MET A 93 -1.12 -1.21 -14.23
N SER A 94 -0.60 -0.44 -13.26
CA SER A 94 0.65 -0.81 -12.61
C SER A 94 0.50 -2.16 -11.92
N ASP A 95 1.60 -2.90 -11.81
CA ASP A 95 1.59 -4.22 -11.19
C ASP A 95 1.11 -4.14 -9.73
N GLU A 96 1.37 -3.03 -9.02
CA GLU A 96 0.86 -2.79 -7.68
C GLU A 96 -0.66 -2.63 -7.66
N HIS A 97 -1.23 -1.91 -8.62
CA HIS A 97 -2.68 -1.72 -8.71
C HIS A 97 -3.39 -3.06 -8.95
N LYS A 98 -2.86 -3.89 -9.86
CA LYS A 98 -3.35 -5.25 -10.09
C LYS A 98 -3.21 -6.13 -8.85
N ALA A 99 -2.06 -6.07 -8.17
CA ALA A 99 -1.83 -6.83 -6.95
C ALA A 99 -2.84 -6.49 -5.84
N TYR A 100 -3.24 -5.21 -5.71
CA TYR A 100 -4.32 -4.84 -4.79
C TYR A 100 -5.67 -5.41 -5.21
N GLN A 101 -6.06 -5.28 -6.49
CA GLN A 101 -7.34 -5.82 -6.99
C GLN A 101 -7.44 -7.34 -6.75
N GLU A 102 -6.41 -8.09 -7.13
CA GLU A 102 -6.34 -9.53 -6.93
C GLU A 102 -6.39 -9.90 -5.44
N ARG A 103 -5.69 -9.15 -4.59
CA ARG A 103 -5.71 -9.37 -3.14
C ARG A 103 -7.08 -9.10 -2.53
N ILE A 104 -7.77 -8.05 -2.96
CA ILE A 104 -9.13 -7.74 -2.49
C ILE A 104 -10.07 -8.89 -2.83
N LEU A 105 -10.07 -9.37 -4.07
CA LEU A 105 -10.90 -10.52 -4.46
C LEU A 105 -10.55 -11.77 -3.68
N ARG A 106 -9.26 -12.09 -3.54
CA ARG A 106 -8.82 -13.25 -2.76
C ARG A 106 -9.28 -13.14 -1.30
N ALA A 107 -9.09 -11.99 -0.66
CA ALA A 107 -9.52 -11.76 0.72
C ALA A 107 -11.05 -11.86 0.87
N ALA A 108 -11.82 -11.37 -0.11
CA ALA A 108 -13.26 -11.52 -0.15
C ALA A 108 -13.68 -13.00 -0.26
N HIS A 109 -13.09 -13.74 -1.19
CA HIS A 109 -13.34 -15.18 -1.38
C HIS A 109 -12.98 -16.01 -0.15
N GLU A 110 -11.83 -15.74 0.48
CA GLU A 110 -11.45 -16.35 1.75
C GLU A 110 -12.44 -16.04 2.88
N GLY A 111 -13.13 -14.90 2.81
CA GLY A 111 -14.21 -14.53 3.71
C GLY A 111 -15.58 -15.11 3.35
N GLY A 112 -15.69 -15.90 2.27
CA GLY A 112 -16.96 -16.46 1.78
C GLY A 112 -17.82 -15.49 0.97
N PHE A 113 -17.25 -14.37 0.52
CA PHE A 113 -17.93 -13.35 -0.29
C PHE A 113 -17.55 -13.47 -1.76
N GLY A 114 -18.42 -13.04 -2.66
CA GLY A 114 -18.12 -12.95 -4.10
C GLY A 114 -17.53 -11.58 -4.48
N GLY A 115 -16.97 -11.49 -5.68
CA GLY A 115 -16.58 -10.21 -6.25
C GLY A 115 -15.94 -10.33 -7.62
N ASP A 116 -15.84 -9.20 -8.31
CA ASP A 116 -15.24 -9.09 -9.64
C ASP A 116 -14.36 -7.83 -9.75
N ASN A 117 -13.39 -7.86 -10.66
CA ASN A 117 -12.56 -6.70 -11.00
C ASN A 117 -13.11 -5.91 -12.17
N GLU A 118 -12.81 -4.62 -12.21
CA GLU A 118 -13.16 -3.68 -13.28
C GLU A 118 -14.67 -3.65 -13.62
N VAL A 119 -15.52 -3.84 -12.61
CA VAL A 119 -16.96 -4.00 -12.79
C VAL A 119 -17.59 -2.72 -13.31
N ARG A 120 -18.24 -2.82 -14.47
CA ARG A 120 -18.98 -1.71 -15.09
C ARG A 120 -20.45 -1.77 -14.70
N THR A 121 -20.82 -1.00 -13.68
CA THR A 121 -22.23 -0.85 -13.29
C THR A 121 -22.91 0.21 -14.17
N ARG A 122 -23.96 -0.20 -14.90
CA ARG A 122 -24.76 0.70 -15.75
C ARG A 122 -25.64 1.62 -14.90
N ILE A 123 -25.60 2.91 -15.19
CA ILE A 123 -26.36 3.96 -14.50
C ILE A 123 -27.00 4.86 -15.56
N GLY A 124 -28.25 4.54 -15.89
CA GLY A 124 -29.00 5.18 -16.97
C GLY A 124 -28.27 5.05 -18.31
N ARG A 125 -27.85 6.21 -18.86
CA ARG A 125 -27.07 6.33 -20.11
C ARG A 125 -25.55 6.29 -19.89
N THR A 126 -25.08 6.24 -18.65
CA THR A 126 -23.65 6.23 -18.30
C THR A 126 -23.28 4.95 -17.56
N TRP A 127 -22.00 4.76 -17.25
CA TRP A 127 -21.51 3.68 -16.40
C TRP A 127 -20.62 4.23 -15.28
N ILE A 128 -20.41 3.45 -14.24
CA ILE A 128 -19.29 3.55 -13.30
C ILE A 128 -18.47 2.29 -13.48
N GLN A 129 -17.15 2.42 -13.56
CA GLN A 129 -16.24 1.30 -13.44
C GLN A 129 -15.62 1.40 -12.06
N THR A 130 -15.67 0.29 -11.35
CA THR A 130 -15.09 0.14 -10.03
C THR A 130 -13.94 -0.85 -10.13
N ASP A 131 -12.81 -0.53 -9.51
CA ASP A 131 -11.61 -1.36 -9.61
C ASP A 131 -11.86 -2.79 -9.13
N THR A 132 -12.49 -2.94 -7.96
CA THR A 132 -12.94 -4.24 -7.46
C THR A 132 -14.27 -4.06 -6.75
N LEU A 133 -15.29 -4.81 -7.17
CA LEU A 133 -16.59 -4.83 -6.52
C LEU A 133 -16.72 -6.13 -5.71
N VAL A 134 -16.93 -5.99 -4.40
CA VAL A 134 -17.18 -7.12 -3.49
C VAL A 134 -18.67 -7.17 -3.13
N GLU A 135 -19.26 -8.35 -3.28
CA GLU A 135 -20.63 -8.67 -2.88
C GLU A 135 -20.62 -9.23 -1.45
N GLY A 136 -21.01 -8.37 -0.51
CA GLY A 136 -21.04 -8.66 0.91
C GLY A 136 -22.36 -9.28 1.38
N ALA A 137 -22.43 -9.53 2.68
CA ALA A 137 -23.65 -9.99 3.35
C ALA A 137 -24.81 -8.99 3.17
N ASP A 138 -26.04 -9.47 3.28
CA ASP A 138 -27.27 -8.66 3.23
C ASP A 138 -27.43 -7.81 1.95
N GLY A 139 -26.88 -8.28 0.82
CA GLY A 139 -26.91 -7.56 -0.46
C GLY A 139 -26.02 -6.31 -0.49
N ARG A 140 -25.09 -6.17 0.47
CA ARG A 140 -24.13 -5.07 0.48
C ARG A 140 -23.19 -5.18 -0.71
N ARG A 141 -22.88 -4.04 -1.31
CA ARG A 141 -21.91 -3.95 -2.40
C ARG A 141 -20.82 -2.97 -1.98
N ILE A 142 -19.59 -3.45 -1.85
CA ILE A 142 -18.43 -2.64 -1.47
C ILE A 142 -17.57 -2.42 -2.72
N GLY A 143 -17.53 -1.19 -3.19
CA GLY A 143 -16.73 -0.81 -4.35
C GLY A 143 -15.37 -0.31 -3.91
N TRP A 144 -14.35 -1.16 -4.01
CA TRP A 144 -12.97 -0.81 -3.75
C TRP A 144 -12.37 -0.06 -4.94
N GLU A 145 -11.73 1.08 -4.66
CA GLU A 145 -11.06 1.95 -5.63
C GLU A 145 -9.62 2.18 -5.15
N VAL A 146 -8.64 1.78 -5.94
CA VAL A 146 -7.22 1.82 -5.59
C VAL A 146 -6.57 3.03 -6.26
N GLN A 147 -6.03 3.95 -5.46
CA GLN A 147 -5.45 5.19 -5.94
C GLN A 147 -3.98 5.32 -5.51
N LEU A 148 -3.07 4.88 -6.40
CA LEU A 148 -1.61 4.91 -6.17
C LEU A 148 -0.91 6.04 -6.93
N SER A 149 -1.50 6.52 -8.03
CA SER A 149 -0.93 7.59 -8.85
C SER A 149 -1.24 8.98 -8.28
N THR A 150 -0.40 9.95 -8.63
CA THR A 150 -0.62 11.35 -8.25
C THR A 150 -1.80 11.90 -9.05
N ILE A 151 -2.86 12.27 -8.35
CA ILE A 151 -3.96 13.07 -8.85
C ILE A 151 -3.70 14.55 -8.55
N ASP A 152 -3.98 15.43 -9.52
CA ASP A 152 -4.10 16.87 -9.33
C ASP A 152 -5.39 17.28 -8.55
N GLU A 153 -5.53 18.56 -8.22
CA GLU A 153 -6.72 19.07 -7.50
C GLU A 153 -8.04 18.86 -8.27
N ARG A 154 -7.98 18.76 -9.60
CA ARG A 154 -9.15 18.47 -10.43
C ARG A 154 -9.60 17.03 -10.27
N GLY A 155 -8.68 16.07 -10.19
CA GLY A 155 -9.04 14.69 -9.96
C GLY A 155 -9.45 14.40 -8.51
N LEU A 156 -9.04 15.19 -7.50
CA LEU A 156 -9.60 15.12 -6.14
C LEU A 156 -11.10 15.46 -6.12
N ARG A 157 -11.51 16.50 -6.87
CA ARG A 157 -12.95 16.75 -7.11
C ARG A 157 -13.63 15.56 -7.82
N GLY A 158 -12.89 14.85 -8.67
CA GLY A 158 -13.30 13.60 -9.29
C GLY A 158 -13.56 12.47 -8.28
N VAL A 159 -12.73 12.33 -7.24
CA VAL A 159 -12.88 11.30 -6.18
C VAL A 159 -14.23 11.45 -5.49
N ARG A 160 -14.53 12.64 -4.95
CA ARG A 160 -15.82 12.90 -4.27
C ARG A 160 -17.02 12.64 -5.18
N ALA A 161 -16.93 13.07 -6.44
CA ALA A 161 -18.00 12.86 -7.41
C ALA A 161 -18.20 11.37 -7.72
N ARG A 162 -17.11 10.60 -7.89
CA ARG A 162 -17.15 9.15 -8.11
C ARG A 162 -17.73 8.41 -6.90
N ALA A 163 -17.22 8.70 -5.70
CA ALA A 163 -17.73 8.12 -4.46
C ALA A 163 -19.23 8.42 -4.26
N GLY A 164 -19.65 9.67 -4.47
CA GLY A 164 -21.06 10.04 -4.40
C GLY A 164 -21.92 9.37 -5.47
N LYS A 165 -21.40 9.17 -6.69
CA LYS A 165 -22.11 8.46 -7.76
C LYS A 165 -22.26 6.98 -7.43
N ALA A 166 -21.24 6.33 -6.87
CA ALA A 166 -21.29 4.94 -6.42
C ALA A 166 -22.31 4.75 -5.30
N ALA A 167 -22.25 5.60 -4.25
CA ALA A 167 -23.17 5.56 -3.11
C ALA A 167 -24.65 5.70 -3.54
N LYS A 168 -24.94 6.60 -4.49
CA LYS A 168 -26.30 6.77 -5.05
C LYS A 168 -26.84 5.53 -5.76
N ASN A 169 -25.97 4.59 -6.15
CA ASN A 169 -26.33 3.36 -6.85
C ASN A 169 -26.13 2.12 -5.96
N GLY A 170 -26.19 2.29 -4.63
CA GLY A 170 -26.12 1.20 -3.66
C GLY A 170 -24.74 0.56 -3.51
N ILE A 171 -23.69 1.21 -4.02
CA ILE A 171 -22.30 0.75 -3.86
C ILE A 171 -21.64 1.61 -2.77
N THR A 172 -21.20 0.97 -1.69
CA THR A 172 -20.44 1.62 -0.63
C THR A 172 -19.01 1.85 -1.12
N PRO A 173 -18.55 3.10 -1.29
CA PRO A 173 -17.23 3.38 -1.82
C PRO A 173 -16.14 3.16 -0.77
N ALA A 174 -15.16 2.32 -1.08
CA ALA A 174 -13.98 2.07 -0.25
C ALA A 174 -12.72 2.47 -1.01
N TRP A 175 -12.10 3.56 -0.61
CA TRP A 175 -10.92 4.08 -1.31
C TRP A 175 -9.65 3.66 -0.60
N HIS A 176 -8.65 3.23 -1.36
CA HIS A 176 -7.36 2.79 -0.86
C HIS A 176 -6.21 3.56 -1.50
N THR A 177 -5.15 3.82 -0.73
CA THR A 177 -3.94 4.50 -1.21
C THR A 177 -2.72 4.12 -0.36
N ASP A 178 -1.53 4.29 -0.91
CA ASP A 178 -0.27 4.24 -0.17
C ASP A 178 0.23 5.64 0.25
N ARG A 179 -0.52 6.70 -0.12
CA ARG A 179 -0.09 8.09 0.08
C ARG A 179 -0.73 8.73 1.29
N ALA A 180 0.12 9.26 2.18
CA ALA A 180 -0.34 10.00 3.36
C ALA A 180 -1.20 11.22 3.01
N ALA A 181 -0.88 11.92 1.92
CA ALA A 181 -1.63 13.11 1.48
C ALA A 181 -3.12 12.79 1.27
N TYR A 182 -3.44 11.72 0.52
CA TYR A 182 -4.82 11.33 0.23
C TYR A 182 -5.58 10.87 1.46
N ALA A 183 -4.93 10.09 2.34
CA ALA A 183 -5.56 9.59 3.55
C ALA A 183 -5.93 10.66 4.59
N GLN A 184 -5.47 11.91 4.41
CA GLN A 184 -5.83 13.06 5.25
C GLN A 184 -7.05 13.83 4.71
N HIS A 185 -7.47 13.57 3.47
CA HIS A 185 -8.66 14.22 2.92
C HIS A 185 -9.94 13.61 3.49
N ASN A 186 -10.97 14.44 3.57
CA ASN A 186 -12.28 14.06 4.08
C ASN A 186 -13.32 13.87 2.96
N ASP A 187 -12.92 13.78 1.71
CA ASP A 187 -13.81 13.74 0.54
C ASP A 187 -14.48 12.38 0.32
N THR A 188 -13.84 11.30 0.76
CA THR A 188 -14.35 9.93 0.74
C THR A 188 -13.82 9.12 1.93
N HIS A 189 -14.22 7.86 2.03
CA HIS A 189 -13.78 6.91 3.06
C HIS A 189 -12.45 6.27 2.68
N TRP A 190 -11.36 7.02 2.88
CA TRP A 190 -9.99 6.57 2.61
C TRP A 190 -9.51 5.51 3.59
N THR A 191 -8.71 4.58 3.08
CA THR A 191 -7.83 3.68 3.84
C THR A 191 -6.40 3.85 3.32
N ARG A 192 -5.41 3.67 4.19
CA ARG A 192 -3.99 3.79 3.81
C ARG A 192 -3.16 2.63 4.30
N SER A 193 -2.31 2.09 3.44
CA SER A 193 -1.21 1.18 3.78
C SER A 193 0.15 1.84 3.54
N ASP A 194 1.22 1.15 3.89
CA ASP A 194 2.56 1.54 3.49
C ASP A 194 2.79 1.28 1.98
N ARG A 195 3.68 2.05 1.38
CA ARG A 195 4.08 1.86 -0.01
C ARG A 195 4.94 0.61 -0.13
N LEU A 196 4.40 -0.42 -0.79
CA LEU A 196 5.03 -1.72 -1.00
C LEU A 196 5.06 -2.07 -2.48
N PRO A 197 6.07 -2.84 -2.93
CA PRO A 197 6.10 -3.40 -4.29
C PRO A 197 5.01 -4.45 -4.49
N ALA A 198 4.66 -4.69 -5.77
CA ALA A 198 3.57 -5.58 -6.17
C ALA A 198 3.72 -7.01 -5.60
N ASP A 199 4.93 -7.55 -5.55
CA ASP A 199 5.21 -8.90 -5.04
C ASP A 199 4.95 -9.03 -3.54
N LEU A 200 5.11 -7.96 -2.76
CA LEU A 200 4.77 -7.94 -1.34
C LEU A 200 3.27 -7.69 -1.11
N ILE A 201 2.64 -6.86 -1.95
CA ILE A 201 1.18 -6.68 -1.93
C ILE A 201 0.51 -8.02 -2.22
N ALA A 202 0.97 -8.76 -3.24
CA ALA A 202 0.35 -10.01 -3.66
C ALA A 202 0.49 -11.16 -2.66
N ARG A 203 1.45 -11.13 -1.72
CA ARG A 203 1.66 -12.19 -0.72
C ARG A 203 0.55 -12.19 0.35
N ASN A 204 0.20 -13.39 0.82
CA ASN A 204 -0.55 -13.56 2.05
C ASN A 204 0.36 -13.24 3.24
N GLY A 205 0.25 -12.04 3.80
CA GLY A 205 1.10 -11.53 4.88
C GLY A 205 0.58 -10.20 5.44
N ASP A 206 1.33 -9.61 6.39
CA ASP A 206 0.98 -8.44 7.19
C ASP A 206 0.91 -7.12 6.41
N LEU A 207 -0.03 -7.00 5.45
CA LEU A 207 -0.40 -5.70 4.90
C LEU A 207 -1.35 -5.01 5.88
N ARG A 208 -0.87 -3.94 6.50
CA ARG A 208 -1.63 -3.17 7.49
C ARG A 208 -2.22 -1.91 6.87
N ILE A 209 -3.46 -1.63 7.25
CA ILE A 209 -4.08 -0.33 7.09
C ILE A 209 -3.73 0.50 8.32
N VAL A 210 -2.93 1.53 8.11
CA VAL A 210 -2.39 2.45 9.12
C VAL A 210 -3.19 3.76 9.22
N SER A 211 -4.18 3.98 8.34
CA SER A 211 -5.13 5.10 8.43
C SER A 211 -6.46 4.75 7.78
N GLY A 212 -7.53 5.46 8.19
CA GLY A 212 -8.89 5.28 7.67
C GLY A 212 -9.82 4.54 8.63
N PHE A 213 -9.30 3.50 9.30
CA PHE A 213 -10.01 2.81 10.36
C PHE A 213 -9.83 3.54 11.71
N ARG A 214 -10.92 3.64 12.47
CA ARG A 214 -10.98 4.29 13.78
C ARG A 214 -11.74 3.42 14.76
N VAL A 215 -11.32 3.46 16.02
CA VAL A 215 -12.14 3.05 17.16
C VAL A 215 -12.71 4.33 17.78
N LEU A 216 -13.99 4.29 18.15
CA LEU A 216 -14.61 5.43 18.82
C LEU A 216 -14.48 5.26 20.34
N ASP A 217 -13.83 6.23 20.97
CA ASP A 217 -13.76 6.31 22.42
C ASP A 217 -14.91 7.18 22.93
N PHE A 218 -15.79 6.60 23.75
CA PHE A 218 -16.98 7.26 24.27
C PHE A 218 -16.73 7.70 25.71
N TRP A 219 -17.02 8.94 26.03
CA TRP A 219 -16.68 9.52 27.34
C TRP A 219 -17.71 10.58 27.75
N HIS A 220 -17.84 10.83 29.06
CA HIS A 220 -18.68 11.90 29.58
C HIS A 220 -17.87 13.17 29.82
N CYS A 221 -18.41 14.31 29.40
CA CYS A 221 -17.76 15.60 29.56
C CYS A 221 -17.89 16.16 30.98
N ASP A 222 -17.04 15.68 31.87
CA ASP A 222 -17.00 16.09 33.27
C ASP A 222 -15.60 16.62 33.69
N ILE A 223 -15.36 16.69 35.00
CA ILE A 223 -14.09 17.17 35.57
C ILE A 223 -12.89 16.24 35.32
N SER A 224 -13.15 14.96 35.04
CA SER A 224 -12.16 13.90 34.82
C SER A 224 -11.85 13.67 33.33
N ALA A 225 -12.65 14.25 32.43
CA ALA A 225 -12.48 14.12 31.00
C ALA A 225 -11.10 14.55 30.51
N VAL A 226 -10.40 13.64 29.82
CA VAL A 226 -9.07 13.86 29.22
C VAL A 226 -9.16 14.67 27.92
N TYR A 227 -10.29 14.60 27.22
CA TYR A 227 -10.51 15.26 25.94
C TYR A 227 -11.12 16.66 26.09
N PRO A 228 -10.75 17.63 25.22
CA PRO A 228 -11.44 18.90 25.15
C PRO A 228 -12.89 18.70 24.69
N CYS A 229 -13.82 19.44 25.30
CA CYS A 229 -15.23 19.41 24.92
C CYS A 229 -15.42 19.86 23.46
N PRO A 230 -16.07 19.05 22.60
CA PRO A 230 -16.39 19.40 21.22
C PRO A 230 -17.25 20.66 21.09
N HIS A 231 -18.05 20.99 22.11
CA HIS A 231 -18.88 22.20 22.13
C HIS A 231 -18.13 23.47 22.56
N GLY A 232 -16.81 23.38 22.83
CA GLY A 232 -15.98 24.54 23.20
C GLY A 232 -16.20 25.07 24.62
N VAL A 233 -17.18 24.54 25.36
CA VAL A 233 -17.40 24.85 26.78
C VAL A 233 -16.61 23.90 27.68
N ARG A 234 -16.03 24.37 28.78
CA ARG A 234 -15.48 23.44 29.78
C ARG A 234 -16.65 22.70 30.44
N ARG A 235 -16.67 21.36 30.32
CA ARG A 235 -17.54 20.46 31.10
C ARG A 235 -19.04 20.65 30.78
N CYS A 236 -19.44 20.30 29.55
CA CYS A 236 -20.85 20.44 29.15
C CYS A 236 -21.78 19.39 29.81
N GLY A 237 -21.24 18.39 30.51
CA GLY A 237 -21.99 17.31 31.16
C GLY A 237 -22.56 16.26 30.21
N LYS A 238 -22.39 16.42 28.89
CA LYS A 238 -22.90 15.48 27.87
C LYS A 238 -21.90 14.39 27.56
N ALA A 239 -22.40 13.26 27.05
CA ALA A 239 -21.56 12.23 26.47
C ALA A 239 -21.03 12.67 25.10
N HIS A 240 -19.81 12.24 24.77
CA HIS A 240 -19.09 12.55 23.55
C HIS A 240 -18.37 11.32 23.02
N ALA A 241 -18.04 11.35 21.74
CA ALA A 241 -17.17 10.37 21.11
C ALA A 241 -15.88 11.05 20.61
N THR A 242 -14.79 10.31 20.60
CA THR A 242 -13.52 10.74 20.00
C THR A 242 -12.93 9.61 19.16
N ALA A 243 -12.73 9.88 17.86
CA ALA A 243 -12.20 8.89 16.94
C ALA A 243 -10.68 8.72 17.10
N LYS A 244 -10.23 7.52 17.43
CA LYS A 244 -8.81 7.16 17.58
C LYS A 244 -8.33 6.29 16.42
N PRO A 245 -7.17 6.60 15.80
CA PRO A 245 -6.53 5.70 14.84
C PRO A 245 -6.31 4.31 15.43
N ARG A 246 -6.62 3.29 14.63
CA ARG A 246 -6.38 1.88 14.94
C ARG A 246 -5.96 1.18 13.66
N ASP A 247 -4.92 0.36 13.77
CA ASP A 247 -4.50 -0.47 12.65
C ASP A 247 -5.45 -1.65 12.48
N VAL A 248 -5.62 -2.08 11.23
CA VAL A 248 -6.34 -3.30 10.86
C VAL A 248 -5.60 -3.95 9.69
N PHE A 249 -5.59 -5.28 9.62
CA PHE A 249 -5.06 -5.95 8.44
C PHE A 249 -5.93 -5.66 7.23
N PHE A 250 -5.30 -5.49 6.07
CA PHE A 250 -6.00 -5.15 4.83
C PHE A 250 -7.05 -6.22 4.47
N ASP A 251 -6.70 -7.49 4.59
CA ASP A 251 -7.59 -8.60 4.26
C ASP A 251 -8.77 -8.67 5.25
N ASP A 252 -8.53 -8.38 6.53
CA ASP A 252 -9.58 -8.27 7.54
C ASP A 252 -10.51 -7.10 7.25
N MET A 253 -9.98 -5.97 6.77
CA MET A 253 -10.80 -4.84 6.38
C MET A 253 -11.73 -5.21 5.23
N VAL A 254 -11.23 -5.86 4.18
CA VAL A 254 -12.05 -6.37 3.07
C VAL A 254 -13.15 -7.30 3.58
N ARG A 255 -12.78 -8.33 4.35
CA ARG A 255 -13.76 -9.30 4.88
C ARG A 255 -14.79 -8.66 5.80
N LYS A 256 -14.37 -7.79 6.72
CA LYS A 256 -15.26 -7.19 7.72
C LYS A 256 -16.17 -6.12 7.12
N THR A 257 -15.72 -5.41 6.09
CA THR A 257 -16.58 -4.48 5.34
C THR A 257 -17.63 -5.23 4.53
N ALA A 258 -17.25 -6.33 3.88
CA ALA A 258 -18.19 -7.22 3.20
C ALA A 258 -19.21 -7.85 4.17
N ALA A 259 -18.75 -8.28 5.35
CA ALA A 259 -19.60 -8.81 6.42
C ALA A 259 -20.47 -7.75 7.13
N GLY A 260 -20.30 -6.46 6.83
CA GLY A 260 -21.03 -5.38 7.50
C GLY A 260 -20.64 -5.13 8.97
N THR A 261 -19.54 -5.72 9.44
CA THR A 261 -19.02 -5.53 10.82
C THR A 261 -18.06 -4.36 10.92
N ILE A 262 -17.49 -3.91 9.80
CA ILE A 262 -16.85 -2.60 9.64
C ILE A 262 -17.67 -1.79 8.64
N VAL A 263 -18.02 -0.57 9.02
CA VAL A 263 -18.96 0.27 8.29
C VAL A 263 -18.43 1.70 8.14
N PRO A 264 -18.82 2.40 7.06
CA PRO A 264 -18.44 3.80 6.88
C PRO A 264 -19.31 4.71 7.75
N ILE A 265 -18.72 5.71 8.39
CA ILE A 265 -19.44 6.77 9.11
C ILE A 265 -19.03 8.17 8.65
N GLN A 266 -19.89 9.15 8.91
CA GLN A 266 -19.54 10.57 8.83
C GLN A 266 -19.44 11.10 10.26
N PHE A 267 -18.26 11.54 10.67
CA PHE A 267 -17.98 11.99 12.02
C PHE A 267 -17.78 13.51 12.02
N ARG A 268 -18.65 14.25 12.70
CA ARG A 268 -18.60 15.72 12.73
C ARG A 268 -17.74 16.20 13.89
N VAL A 269 -16.75 17.05 13.58
CA VAL A 269 -15.93 17.75 14.58
C VAL A 269 -16.00 19.24 14.27
N GLY A 270 -16.75 19.98 15.09
CA GLY A 270 -17.05 21.38 14.82
C GLY A 270 -17.77 21.55 13.47
N LYS A 271 -17.17 22.32 12.55
CA LYS A 271 -17.70 22.53 11.19
C LYS A 271 -17.21 21.50 10.17
N SER A 272 -16.25 20.66 10.56
CA SER A 272 -15.61 19.69 9.66
C SER A 272 -16.33 18.34 9.71
N VAL A 273 -16.56 17.75 8.54
CA VAL A 273 -17.08 16.39 8.42
C VAL A 273 -15.92 15.49 8.03
N HIS A 274 -15.58 14.56 8.92
CA HIS A 274 -14.60 13.52 8.65
C HIS A 274 -15.29 12.23 8.22
N ARG A 275 -14.60 11.40 7.44
CA ARG A 275 -15.12 10.14 6.92
C ARG A 275 -14.19 9.02 7.32
N TYR A 276 -14.70 8.08 8.11
CA TYR A 276 -13.91 6.99 8.68
C TYR A 276 -14.63 5.66 8.54
N TRP A 277 -13.86 4.59 8.64
CA TRP A 277 -14.36 3.25 8.88
C TRP A 277 -14.31 2.95 10.37
N VAL A 278 -15.38 2.40 10.92
CA VAL A 278 -15.49 2.00 12.33
C VAL A 278 -16.17 0.64 12.43
N THR A 279 -16.18 0.03 13.61
CA THR A 279 -17.00 -1.17 13.82
C THR A 279 -18.48 -0.83 13.76
N SER A 280 -19.33 -1.79 13.38
CA SER A 280 -20.79 -1.61 13.41
C SER A 280 -21.27 -1.23 14.82
N ALA A 281 -20.73 -1.85 15.86
CA ALA A 281 -21.04 -1.55 17.25
C ALA A 281 -20.70 -0.09 17.63
N ASP A 282 -19.56 0.43 17.17
CA ASP A 282 -19.21 1.84 17.41
C ASP A 282 -20.14 2.80 16.65
N ARG A 283 -20.57 2.43 15.43
CA ARG A 283 -21.54 3.22 14.65
C ARG A 283 -22.90 3.23 15.34
N ASP A 284 -23.39 2.10 15.83
CA ASP A 284 -24.66 2.01 16.56
C ASP A 284 -24.60 2.85 17.85
N ARG A 285 -23.52 2.76 18.64
CA ARG A 285 -23.32 3.60 19.84
C ARG A 285 -23.22 5.10 19.54
N LEU A 286 -22.68 5.47 18.37
CA LEU A 286 -22.63 6.87 17.94
C LEU A 286 -24.02 7.38 17.54
N GLU A 287 -24.83 6.55 16.89
CA GLU A 287 -26.22 6.86 16.57
C GLU A 287 -27.07 7.01 17.85
N ASP A 288 -26.87 6.14 18.85
CA ASP A 288 -27.50 6.24 20.17
C ASP A 288 -27.15 7.54 20.90
N LEU A 289 -25.93 8.05 20.69
CA LEU A 289 -25.44 9.29 21.28
C LEU A 289 -26.04 10.54 20.61
N ASP A 290 -26.23 10.49 19.29
CA ASP A 290 -26.80 11.59 18.50
C ASP A 290 -28.34 11.63 18.58
N SER A 291 -28.97 10.48 18.88
CA SER A 291 -30.38 10.41 19.24
C SER A 291 -30.54 10.99 20.66
N ASP A 292 -31.14 12.17 20.77
CA ASP A 292 -31.28 13.03 21.97
C ASP A 292 -31.92 12.36 23.23
N ASP A 293 -32.15 11.05 23.25
CA ASP A 293 -33.01 10.34 24.20
C ASP A 293 -32.40 9.11 24.90
N THR A 294 -31.09 8.85 24.83
CA THR A 294 -30.53 7.61 25.42
C THR A 294 -29.34 7.81 26.36
N ARG A 295 -29.56 7.46 27.64
CA ARG A 295 -28.51 7.03 28.56
C ARG A 295 -27.82 5.82 27.93
N LEU A 296 -26.50 5.91 27.75
CA LEU A 296 -25.68 4.78 27.30
C LEU A 296 -25.96 3.55 28.18
N PRO A 297 -25.96 2.32 27.62
CA PRO A 297 -25.90 1.10 28.43
C PRO A 297 -24.74 1.22 29.42
N PRO A 298 -24.91 0.81 30.68
CA PRO A 298 -23.80 0.80 31.63
C PRO A 298 -22.64 0.01 31.02
N GLU A 299 -21.41 0.51 31.21
CA GLU A 299 -20.20 -0.20 30.86
C GLU A 299 -20.33 -1.66 31.31
N ARG A 300 -19.99 -2.61 30.44
CA ARG A 300 -19.80 -3.99 30.89
C ARG A 300 -18.75 -3.93 31.99
N GLU A 301 -19.20 -4.11 33.23
CA GLU A 301 -18.33 -4.32 34.37
C GLU A 301 -17.37 -5.45 34.02
N THR A 302 -16.13 -5.09 33.71
CA THR A 302 -15.02 -5.98 33.97
C THR A 302 -15.07 -6.26 35.45
N THR A 303 -15.58 -7.44 35.81
CA THR A 303 -15.59 -7.97 37.16
C THR A 303 -14.27 -7.58 37.83
N PRO A 304 -14.28 -6.70 38.84
CA PRO A 304 -13.05 -6.37 39.52
C PRO A 304 -12.56 -7.64 40.19
N ALA A 305 -11.33 -8.03 39.89
CA ALA A 305 -10.63 -9.07 40.63
C ALA A 305 -10.70 -8.70 42.11
N THR A 306 -11.53 -9.44 42.83
CA THR A 306 -11.74 -9.30 44.25
C THR A 306 -10.47 -9.74 44.95
N GLY A 307 -9.89 -8.84 45.75
CA GLY A 307 -8.91 -9.19 46.78
C GLY A 307 -7.45 -8.96 46.43
N ALA A 308 -6.99 -7.70 46.49
CA ALA A 308 -5.61 -7.41 46.85
C ALA A 308 -5.59 -6.69 48.21
N SER A 309 -4.87 -7.32 49.14
CA SER A 309 -4.72 -7.02 50.57
C SER A 309 -4.37 -5.56 50.90
N ARG A 310 -4.89 -5.06 52.03
CA ARG A 310 -4.60 -3.74 52.64
C ARG A 310 -3.26 -3.66 53.38
N ASN A 311 -2.30 -4.53 53.09
CA ASN A 311 -0.99 -4.46 53.74
C ASN A 311 -0.01 -3.64 52.90
N ARG A 312 0.52 -2.56 53.51
CA ARG A 312 1.62 -1.75 52.96
C ARG A 312 2.80 -2.65 52.62
N PRO A 313 3.50 -2.43 51.48
CA PRO A 313 4.70 -3.18 51.16
C PRO A 313 5.83 -2.80 52.14
N THR A 314 6.10 -3.67 53.09
CA THR A 314 7.32 -3.66 53.91
C THR A 314 8.39 -4.46 53.19
N CYS A 315 9.22 -3.79 52.39
CA CYS A 315 10.55 -4.26 52.01
C CYS A 315 11.38 -3.05 51.56
N GLN A 316 12.14 -2.48 52.51
CA GLN A 316 13.39 -1.80 52.19
C GLN A 316 14.48 -2.88 52.03
N PRO A 317 15.41 -2.76 51.09
CA PRO A 317 16.60 -3.59 51.07
C PRO A 317 17.69 -2.95 51.94
N THR A 318 18.13 -3.65 52.98
CA THR A 318 19.43 -3.38 53.62
C THR A 318 20.19 -4.69 53.79
N PRO A 319 21.50 -4.74 53.47
CA PRO A 319 22.24 -5.95 53.16
C PRO A 319 23.04 -6.48 54.35
N VAL A 320 23.21 -7.80 54.45
CA VAL A 320 24.29 -8.47 55.22
C VAL A 320 24.52 -9.83 54.55
N LEU A 321 25.64 -10.04 53.84
CA LEU A 321 26.92 -10.58 54.31
C LEU A 321 26.87 -12.07 54.72
N ALA A 322 27.81 -12.80 54.13
CA ALA A 322 27.97 -14.25 54.11
C ALA A 322 28.18 -14.89 55.49
N THR A 323 27.67 -16.10 55.68
CA THR A 323 28.42 -17.16 56.35
C THR A 323 27.95 -18.54 55.88
N GLU A 324 28.94 -19.43 55.74
CA GLU A 324 28.89 -20.83 55.34
C GLU A 324 27.99 -21.70 56.24
N GLN A 325 27.35 -22.72 55.66
CA GLN A 325 27.35 -24.09 56.20
C GLN A 325 26.62 -25.09 55.29
N THR A 326 27.28 -26.23 55.09
CA THR A 326 26.84 -27.48 54.43
C THR A 326 26.49 -28.50 55.55
N PRO A 327 25.94 -29.70 55.27
CA PRO A 327 24.63 -30.13 54.75
C PRO A 327 23.80 -30.86 55.85
N PRO A 328 22.64 -31.49 55.56
CA PRO A 328 22.67 -32.93 55.24
C PRO A 328 21.61 -33.44 54.24
N THR A 329 21.93 -34.56 53.57
CA THR A 329 21.07 -35.59 52.93
C THR A 329 20.40 -36.45 54.05
N PRO A 330 19.42 -37.38 53.84
CA PRO A 330 18.93 -38.00 52.59
C PRO A 330 17.41 -38.29 52.49
N GLU A 331 17.02 -38.83 51.32
CA GLU A 331 15.98 -39.87 51.07
C GLU A 331 14.52 -39.68 51.54
N ASP A 332 13.57 -39.51 50.60
CA ASP A 332 12.65 -40.60 50.19
C ASP A 332 11.60 -40.20 49.10
N LEU A 333 11.66 -40.94 47.97
CA LEU A 333 10.55 -41.43 47.09
C LEU A 333 9.80 -40.46 46.12
N PRO A 334 9.09 -40.97 45.08
CA PRO A 334 9.34 -42.03 44.08
C PRO A 334 9.04 -41.54 42.60
N PRO A 335 9.11 -42.37 41.52
CA PRO A 335 9.47 -41.91 40.17
C PRO A 335 8.31 -41.45 39.27
N ALA A 336 8.61 -40.47 38.41
CA ALA A 336 7.72 -39.97 37.36
C ALA A 336 7.76 -40.83 36.09
N CYS A 337 6.60 -41.34 35.68
CA CYS A 337 6.36 -41.90 34.35
C CYS A 337 6.43 -40.80 33.28
N SER A 338 7.35 -40.94 32.33
CA SER A 338 7.34 -40.22 31.06
C SER A 338 6.58 -41.04 30.03
N LEU A 339 5.55 -40.46 29.42
CA LEU A 339 4.98 -40.94 28.16
C LEU A 339 5.07 -39.82 27.13
N LEU A 340 5.94 -40.06 26.15
CA LEU A 340 6.11 -39.30 24.92
C LEU A 340 4.92 -39.56 23.98
N THR A 341 4.31 -38.50 23.51
CA THR A 341 3.27 -38.51 22.47
C THR A 341 3.92 -38.71 21.10
N ALA A 342 3.53 -39.77 20.40
CA ALA A 342 3.93 -40.07 19.03
C ALA A 342 3.14 -39.24 18.01
N LEU A 343 3.84 -38.62 17.06
CA LEU A 343 3.30 -37.99 15.85
C LEU A 343 3.27 -39.03 14.70
N PRO A 344 2.22 -39.08 13.86
CA PRO A 344 2.16 -39.97 12.69
C PRO A 344 2.93 -39.41 11.47
N PRO A 345 3.40 -40.29 10.56
CA PRO A 345 4.32 -39.95 9.47
C PRO A 345 3.65 -39.40 8.20
N GLN A 346 4.34 -38.47 7.55
CA GLN A 346 4.02 -37.90 6.23
C GLN A 346 4.31 -38.91 5.09
N ALA A 347 3.41 -38.97 4.12
CA ALA A 347 3.52 -39.78 2.92
C ALA A 347 4.43 -39.13 1.85
N ALA A 348 5.17 -39.99 1.15
CA ALA A 348 6.17 -39.68 0.14
C ALA A 348 5.58 -39.22 -1.20
N ALA A 349 6.33 -38.33 -1.88
CA ALA A 349 6.15 -37.96 -3.28
C ALA A 349 6.97 -38.89 -4.21
N PRO A 350 6.55 -39.13 -5.47
CA PRO A 350 7.41 -39.74 -6.47
C PRO A 350 8.00 -38.71 -7.45
N ALA A 351 9.33 -38.86 -7.59
CA ALA A 351 10.17 -38.91 -8.78
C ALA A 351 9.93 -37.99 -10.00
N ALA A 352 11.05 -37.39 -10.40
CA ALA A 352 11.31 -36.61 -11.60
C ALA A 352 11.41 -37.45 -12.88
N GLU A 353 11.06 -36.85 -14.02
CA GLU A 353 11.46 -37.31 -15.35
C GLU A 353 11.98 -36.13 -16.19
N THR A 354 13.27 -36.25 -16.51
CA THR A 354 14.00 -35.94 -17.75
C THR A 354 13.54 -34.81 -18.70
N ALA A 355 14.45 -33.86 -18.92
CA ALA A 355 14.50 -32.97 -20.08
C ALA A 355 15.22 -33.63 -21.28
N PRO A 356 15.13 -33.02 -22.47
CA PRO A 356 16.31 -32.87 -23.30
C PRO A 356 16.61 -31.41 -23.67
N SER A 357 17.91 -31.15 -23.75
CA SER A 357 18.56 -29.91 -24.17
C SER A 357 18.39 -29.64 -25.66
N ASP A 358 18.36 -28.37 -26.04
CA ASP A 358 18.75 -27.95 -27.38
C ASP A 358 19.70 -26.75 -27.34
N LEU A 359 20.70 -26.85 -28.21
CA LEU A 359 21.90 -26.03 -28.32
C LEU A 359 21.66 -24.80 -29.20
N THR A 360 22.02 -23.62 -28.73
CA THR A 360 22.34 -22.49 -29.64
C THR A 360 23.60 -21.77 -29.18
N THR A 361 24.65 -21.95 -29.97
CA THR A 361 25.96 -21.33 -29.90
C THR A 361 25.91 -19.90 -30.45
N VAL A 362 26.44 -18.91 -29.72
CA VAL A 362 26.74 -17.55 -30.22
C VAL A 362 28.17 -17.19 -29.77
N PRO A 363 29.04 -16.61 -30.64
CA PRO A 363 30.46 -16.43 -30.38
C PRO A 363 30.79 -15.20 -29.49
N PRO A 364 31.98 -15.14 -28.87
CA PRO A 364 32.32 -14.10 -27.91
C PRO A 364 32.95 -12.87 -28.57
N ALA A 365 32.56 -11.68 -28.10
CA ALA A 365 33.26 -10.43 -28.33
C ALA A 365 34.32 -10.19 -27.23
N LEU A 366 35.53 -9.87 -27.67
CA LEU A 366 36.62 -9.21 -26.94
C LEU A 366 36.06 -7.97 -26.21
N GLY A 367 36.43 -7.56 -25.00
CA GLY A 367 37.57 -7.81 -24.14
C GLY A 367 37.77 -6.54 -23.32
N GLN A 368 37.45 -6.55 -22.03
CA GLN A 368 37.92 -5.55 -21.07
C GLN A 368 38.32 -6.29 -19.79
N ARG A 369 39.63 -6.30 -19.53
CA ARG A 369 40.26 -6.86 -18.33
C ARG A 369 40.14 -5.83 -17.22
N GLU A 370 39.34 -6.12 -16.21
CA GLU A 370 39.45 -5.49 -14.89
C GLU A 370 40.12 -6.50 -13.94
N ASP A 371 41.22 -6.07 -13.35
CA ASP A 371 42.05 -6.82 -12.40
C ASP A 371 41.20 -7.41 -11.27
N HIS A 372 40.99 -8.72 -11.33
CA HIS A 372 40.31 -9.49 -10.28
C HIS A 372 41.33 -9.90 -9.22
N THR A 373 41.37 -9.14 -8.12
CA THR A 373 41.90 -9.64 -6.86
C THR A 373 41.03 -10.82 -6.41
N PRO A 374 41.59 -12.02 -6.17
CA PRO A 374 40.80 -13.17 -5.76
C PRO A 374 40.16 -12.91 -4.39
N GLN A 375 38.85 -12.65 -4.37
CA GLN A 375 38.04 -12.61 -3.15
C GLN A 375 38.12 -13.97 -2.47
N ALA A 376 38.71 -14.01 -1.28
CA ALA A 376 38.75 -15.20 -0.44
C ALA A 376 37.32 -15.63 -0.10
N THR A 377 36.87 -16.73 -0.71
CA THR A 377 35.63 -17.40 -0.31
C THR A 377 35.94 -18.28 0.89
N ASP A 378 35.27 -18.05 2.01
CA ASP A 378 35.28 -19.01 3.11
C ASP A 378 34.53 -20.27 2.65
N THR A 379 35.30 -21.34 2.43
CA THR A 379 34.82 -22.65 1.97
C THR A 379 33.80 -23.27 2.93
N THR A 380 33.75 -22.81 4.19
CA THR A 380 32.84 -23.33 5.21
C THR A 380 31.41 -22.81 5.03
N THR A 381 31.24 -21.57 4.57
CA THR A 381 29.92 -20.91 4.52
C THR A 381 29.35 -20.80 3.12
N GLY A 382 30.18 -20.92 2.08
CA GLY A 382 29.78 -20.83 0.68
C GLY A 382 29.31 -19.44 0.24
N LEU A 383 29.45 -18.42 1.10
CA LEU A 383 29.21 -17.01 0.77
C LEU A 383 30.52 -16.21 0.97
N PRO A 384 30.75 -15.12 0.21
CA PRO A 384 31.91 -14.26 0.42
C PRO A 384 31.86 -13.62 1.81
N THR A 385 32.99 -13.63 2.51
CA THR A 385 33.14 -12.99 3.83
C THR A 385 32.70 -11.52 3.79
N GLU A 386 32.96 -10.82 2.67
CA GLU A 386 32.54 -9.44 2.46
C GLU A 386 31.02 -9.24 2.59
N LEU A 387 30.19 -10.16 2.07
CA LEU A 387 28.73 -10.05 2.22
C LEU A 387 28.31 -10.18 3.69
N ILE A 388 28.97 -11.07 4.43
CA ILE A 388 28.72 -11.31 5.85
C ILE A 388 29.08 -10.05 6.64
N THR A 389 30.26 -9.46 6.40
CA THR A 389 30.71 -8.23 7.04
C THR A 389 29.79 -7.05 6.75
N LEU A 390 29.35 -6.87 5.50
CA LEU A 390 28.42 -5.81 5.12
C LEU A 390 27.06 -5.96 5.84
N GLN A 391 26.51 -7.18 5.89
CA GLN A 391 25.24 -7.42 6.58
C GLN A 391 25.37 -7.21 8.09
N GLN A 392 26.47 -7.65 8.71
CA GLN A 392 26.75 -7.38 10.13
C GLN A 392 26.86 -5.87 10.42
N ALA A 393 27.48 -5.09 9.53
CA ALA A 393 27.57 -3.64 9.67
C ALA A 393 26.19 -2.97 9.58
N ALA A 394 25.34 -3.40 8.64
CA ALA A 394 23.97 -2.91 8.53
C ALA A 394 23.12 -3.26 9.78
N ASP A 395 23.25 -4.48 10.30
CA ASP A 395 22.53 -4.92 11.51
C ASP A 395 23.02 -4.16 12.75
N ALA A 396 24.33 -3.88 12.86
CA ALA A 396 24.89 -3.05 13.93
C ALA A 396 24.37 -1.61 13.86
N ALA A 397 24.30 -1.02 12.67
CA ALA A 397 23.74 0.31 12.47
C ALA A 397 22.25 0.40 12.86
N HIS A 398 21.47 -0.64 12.54
CA HIS A 398 20.07 -0.75 12.97
C HIS A 398 19.94 -0.93 14.49
N HIS A 399 20.80 -1.76 15.10
CA HIS A 399 20.80 -1.94 16.55
C HIS A 399 21.15 -0.63 17.28
N LYS A 400 22.08 0.17 16.75
CA LYS A 400 22.41 1.48 17.32
C LYS A 400 21.21 2.43 17.28
N LEU A 401 20.42 2.40 16.20
CA LEU A 401 19.19 3.20 16.09
C LEU A 401 18.17 2.89 17.20
N GLN A 402 18.08 1.63 17.65
CA GLN A 402 17.15 1.23 18.71
C GLN A 402 17.52 1.77 20.10
N ARG A 403 18.76 2.24 20.29
CA ARG A 403 19.28 2.73 21.58
C ARG A 403 19.36 4.25 21.69
N LEU A 404 18.95 4.98 20.66
CA LEU A 404 19.01 6.45 20.64
C LEU A 404 17.64 7.03 21.00
N ASP A 405 17.63 7.96 21.96
CA ASP A 405 16.45 8.68 22.43
C ASP A 405 16.31 10.06 21.76
N ASP A 406 17.42 10.69 21.38
CA ASP A 406 17.43 12.00 20.71
C ASP A 406 16.94 11.89 19.25
N HIS A 407 16.03 12.78 18.86
CA HIS A 407 15.42 12.73 17.53
C HIS A 407 16.41 13.04 16.40
N HIS A 408 17.32 14.00 16.62
CA HIS A 408 18.28 14.41 15.59
C HIS A 408 19.34 13.31 15.38
N GLU A 409 19.86 12.72 16.44
CA GLU A 409 20.77 11.58 16.37
C GLU A 409 20.13 10.36 15.72
N ARG A 410 18.84 10.10 16.00
CA ARG A 410 18.07 9.04 15.32
C ARG A 410 17.94 9.28 13.83
N ASP A 411 17.78 10.52 13.38
CA ASP A 411 17.68 10.85 11.94
C ASP A 411 19.01 10.60 11.22
N LEU A 412 20.12 11.04 11.80
CA LEU A 412 21.47 10.76 11.28
C LEU A 412 21.75 9.25 11.26
N GLN A 413 21.39 8.54 12.32
CA GLN A 413 21.57 7.08 12.40
C GLN A 413 20.66 6.32 11.43
N ARG A 414 19.44 6.82 11.17
CA ARG A 414 18.54 6.29 10.13
C ARG A 414 19.16 6.41 8.74
N GLN A 415 19.80 7.54 8.43
CA GLN A 415 20.46 7.74 7.15
C GLN A 415 21.65 6.78 6.97
N ALA A 416 22.49 6.64 8.01
CA ALA A 416 23.61 5.71 8.02
C ALA A 416 23.16 4.24 7.84
N TRP A 417 22.09 3.84 8.53
CA TRP A 417 21.52 2.49 8.36
C TRP A 417 20.99 2.26 6.93
N ARG A 418 20.30 3.24 6.33
CA ARG A 418 19.80 3.12 4.96
C ARG A 418 20.93 2.93 3.94
N GLN A 419 22.01 3.71 4.07
CA GLN A 419 23.19 3.58 3.19
C GLN A 419 23.86 2.21 3.35
N ALA A 420 24.00 1.71 4.58
CA ALA A 420 24.54 0.37 4.83
C ALA A 420 23.65 -0.72 4.24
N ALA A 421 22.33 -0.62 4.42
CA ALA A 421 21.37 -1.58 3.87
C ALA A 421 21.37 -1.57 2.34
N GLU A 422 21.45 -0.40 1.70
CA GLU A 422 21.56 -0.27 0.24
C GLU A 422 22.84 -0.94 -0.27
N THR A 423 23.97 -0.72 0.41
CA THR A 423 25.26 -1.33 0.06
C THR A 423 25.18 -2.86 0.12
N VAL A 424 24.56 -3.42 1.17
CA VAL A 424 24.33 -4.88 1.29
C VAL A 424 23.47 -5.40 0.15
N GLN A 425 22.36 -4.72 -0.16
CA GLN A 425 21.43 -5.16 -1.21
C GLN A 425 22.08 -5.13 -2.61
N ALA A 426 22.88 -4.11 -2.89
CA ALA A 426 23.67 -4.02 -4.12
C ALA A 426 24.69 -5.16 -4.22
N ALA A 427 25.40 -5.45 -3.12
CA ALA A 427 26.39 -6.53 -3.08
C ALA A 427 25.76 -7.93 -3.23
N VAL A 428 24.63 -8.20 -2.54
CA VAL A 428 23.86 -9.45 -2.69
C VAL A 428 23.37 -9.62 -4.13
N THR A 429 22.83 -8.56 -4.73
CA THR A 429 22.35 -8.60 -6.13
C THR A 429 23.49 -8.88 -7.11
N ARG A 430 24.64 -8.21 -6.92
CA ARG A 430 25.83 -8.44 -7.74
C ARG A 430 26.32 -9.89 -7.61
N TYR A 431 26.44 -10.39 -6.38
CA TYR A 431 26.88 -11.76 -6.13
C TYR A 431 25.93 -12.81 -6.72
N ALA A 432 24.63 -12.66 -6.50
CA ALA A 432 23.61 -13.56 -7.06
C ALA A 432 23.67 -13.60 -8.58
N ARG A 433 23.82 -12.43 -9.24
CA ARG A 433 23.97 -12.34 -10.69
C ARG A 433 25.26 -13.02 -11.18
N THR A 434 26.40 -12.74 -10.56
CA THR A 434 27.70 -13.31 -10.96
C THR A 434 27.75 -14.82 -10.78
N LYS A 435 27.15 -15.35 -9.72
CA LYS A 435 27.10 -16.79 -9.45
C LYS A 435 25.89 -17.50 -10.07
N ARG A 436 25.03 -16.77 -10.80
CA ARG A 436 23.76 -17.27 -11.37
C ARG A 436 22.88 -17.99 -10.32
N LEU A 437 22.85 -17.45 -9.10
CA LEU A 437 22.04 -17.96 -8.00
C LEU A 437 20.75 -17.15 -7.86
N ASN A 438 19.74 -17.74 -7.23
CA ASN A 438 18.54 -16.99 -6.86
C ASN A 438 18.89 -15.97 -5.76
N ARG A 439 18.65 -14.69 -6.03
CA ARG A 439 18.93 -13.58 -5.10
C ARG A 439 18.28 -13.79 -3.72
N HIS A 440 17.04 -14.28 -3.69
CA HIS A 440 16.31 -14.53 -2.44
C HIS A 440 16.97 -15.63 -1.60
N GLU A 441 17.48 -16.68 -2.22
CA GLU A 441 18.19 -17.75 -1.51
C GLU A 441 19.53 -17.27 -0.93
N VAL A 442 20.26 -16.45 -1.70
CA VAL A 442 21.50 -15.80 -1.23
C VAL A 442 21.20 -14.94 -0.01
N GLU A 443 20.16 -14.10 -0.06
CA GLU A 443 19.76 -13.26 1.06
C GLU A 443 19.31 -14.08 2.28
N ALA A 444 18.48 -15.11 2.09
CA ALA A 444 18.03 -15.99 3.16
C ALA A 444 19.20 -16.75 3.82
N ARG A 445 20.17 -17.21 3.02
CA ARG A 445 21.40 -17.84 3.52
C ARG A 445 22.26 -16.84 4.29
N LEU A 446 22.46 -15.64 3.75
CA LEU A 446 23.22 -14.56 4.39
C LEU A 446 22.63 -14.20 5.76
N ARG A 447 21.32 -13.99 5.84
CA ARG A 447 20.62 -13.70 7.10
C ARG A 447 20.73 -14.84 8.11
N ARG A 448 20.65 -16.10 7.67
CA ARG A 448 20.85 -17.26 8.56
C ARG A 448 22.27 -17.28 9.13
N LEU A 449 23.29 -17.09 8.29
CA LEU A 449 24.69 -17.07 8.75
C LEU A 449 24.95 -15.94 9.76
N VAL A 450 24.48 -14.73 9.48
CA VAL A 450 24.70 -13.59 10.37
C VAL A 450 24.01 -13.76 11.73
N ARG A 451 22.84 -14.42 11.77
CA ARG A 451 22.14 -14.74 13.03
C ARG A 451 22.83 -15.82 13.87
N HIS A 452 23.54 -16.74 13.21
CA HIS A 452 24.19 -17.87 13.87
C HIS A 452 25.70 -17.71 14.07
N SER A 453 26.28 -16.60 13.62
CA SER A 453 27.67 -16.28 13.91
C SER A 453 27.79 -15.94 15.41
N PRO A 454 28.57 -16.70 16.21
CA PRO A 454 28.83 -16.33 17.60
C PRO A 454 29.48 -14.94 17.62
N ARG A 455 28.94 -14.05 18.46
CA ARG A 455 29.45 -12.69 18.64
C ARG A 455 30.76 -12.67 19.39
#